data_AF-A0A2E2HDP3-F1
#
_entry.id   AF-A0A2E2HDP3-F1
#
_cell.length_a   1.000
_cell.length_b   1.000
_cell.length_c   1.000
_cell.angle_alpha   90.00
_cell.angle_beta   90.00
_cell.angle_gamma   90.00
#
_symmetry.space_group_name_H-M   'P 1'
#
loop_
_entity.id
_entity.type
_entity.pdbx_description
1 polymer ?
#
loop_
_entity_poly.entity_id
_entity_poly.type
_entity_poly.pdbx_seq_one_letter_code
_entity_poly.pdbx_strand_id
1 'polypeptide(L)'
;MMKNIEFNIILFGFLINATWEMLQMPLFSFSPEASLWEISLFCMRASLGDAFMLVIMYWLTAAFFQNRYWINNSKANQVALFIAIGVVMTIVFEALATGPLQRWEYGELMPTLPIIGTGVAPLFQWFLIPPLVLWLIRDRIKA
;
A
#
# COMPACT_ATOMS: atom_id res chain seq x y z
N MET A 1 5.37 8.72 -22.09
CA MET A 1 5.17 8.68 -20.62
C MET A 1 4.47 7.39 -20.16
N MET A 2 3.40 6.94 -20.82
CA MET A 2 2.58 5.76 -20.42
C MET A 2 3.27 4.38 -20.46
N LYS A 3 4.48 4.23 -21.03
CA LYS A 3 5.20 2.94 -21.11
C LYS A 3 6.04 2.58 -19.88
N ASN A 4 6.27 3.55 -18.98
CA ASN A 4 7.08 3.28 -17.79
C ASN A 4 6.21 2.61 -16.71
N ILE A 5 6.51 1.36 -16.38
CA ILE A 5 5.72 0.54 -15.45
C ILE A 5 5.72 1.17 -14.06
N GLU A 6 6.89 1.60 -13.59
CA GLU A 6 7.08 2.19 -12.27
C GLU A 6 6.30 3.50 -12.13
N PHE A 7 6.34 4.36 -13.14
CA PHE A 7 5.57 5.61 -13.16
C PHE A 7 4.07 5.35 -13.06
N ASN A 8 3.55 4.38 -13.81
CA ASN A 8 2.14 4.01 -13.72
C ASN A 8 1.79 3.42 -12.35
N ILE A 9 2.66 2.57 -11.77
CA ILE A 9 2.48 2.05 -10.42
C ILE A 9 2.42 3.20 -9.40
N ILE A 10 3.35 4.17 -9.47
CA ILE A 10 3.35 5.33 -8.58
C ILE A 10 2.07 6.14 -8.75
N LEU A 11 1.70 6.47 -9.99
CA LEU A 11 0.54 7.32 -10.27
C LEU A 11 -0.77 6.68 -9.79
N PHE A 12 -1.07 5.45 -10.23
CA PHE A 12 -2.31 4.77 -9.86
C PHE A 12 -2.29 4.29 -8.40
N GLY A 13 -1.13 3.82 -7.94
CA GLY A 13 -0.92 3.45 -6.55
C GLY A 13 -1.17 4.62 -5.62
N PHE A 14 -0.61 5.80 -5.90
CA PHE A 14 -0.85 6.99 -5.09
C PHE A 14 -2.32 7.37 -5.06
N LEU A 15 -3.01 7.43 -6.20
CA LEU A 15 -4.41 7.85 -6.27
C LEU A 15 -5.35 6.88 -5.53
N ILE A 16 -5.13 5.57 -5.67
CA ILE A 16 -5.96 4.56 -5.01
C ILE A 16 -5.64 4.51 -3.51
N ASN A 17 -4.36 4.51 -3.11
CA ASN A 17 -4.00 4.56 -1.69
C ASN A 17 -4.50 5.86 -1.04
N ALA A 18 -4.45 7.01 -1.70
CA ALA A 18 -5.02 8.26 -1.18
C ALA A 18 -6.51 8.14 -0.89
N THR A 19 -7.26 7.46 -1.77
CA THR A 19 -8.68 7.21 -1.52
C THR A 19 -8.86 6.28 -0.33
N TRP A 20 -8.06 5.22 -0.22
CA TRP A 20 -8.11 4.27 0.89
C TRP A 20 -7.74 4.91 2.23
N GLU A 21 -6.68 5.70 2.27
CA GLU A 21 -6.20 6.42 3.44
C GLU A 21 -7.25 7.38 3.98
N MET A 22 -7.93 8.13 3.10
CA MET A 22 -9.06 8.98 3.49
C MET A 22 -10.22 8.17 4.09
N LEU A 23 -10.49 6.98 3.56
CA LEU A 23 -11.58 6.11 4.04
C LEU A 23 -11.26 5.45 5.39
N GLN A 24 -10.01 5.04 5.61
CA GLN A 24 -9.59 4.42 6.87
C GLN A 24 -9.19 5.43 7.95
N MET A 25 -9.05 6.71 7.61
CA MET A 25 -8.72 7.79 8.56
C MET A 25 -9.50 7.71 9.88
N PRO A 26 -10.83 7.46 9.93
CA PRO A 26 -11.57 7.36 11.20
C PRO A 26 -11.14 6.20 12.12
N LEU A 27 -10.34 5.25 11.63
CA LEU A 27 -9.81 4.13 12.40
C LEU A 27 -8.51 4.50 13.15
N PHE A 28 -7.93 5.66 12.88
CA PHE A 28 -6.71 6.14 13.53
C PHE A 28 -7.02 7.19 14.59
N SER A 29 -6.17 7.25 15.62
CA SER A 29 -6.24 8.30 16.64
C SER A 29 -5.45 9.52 16.19
N PHE A 30 -6.08 10.69 16.25
CA PHE A 30 -5.46 11.97 15.97
C PHE A 30 -5.63 12.90 17.18
N SER A 31 -4.68 13.81 17.37
CA SER A 31 -4.79 14.83 18.41
C SER A 31 -6.04 15.70 18.17
N PRO A 32 -6.81 16.03 19.23
CA PRO A 32 -8.00 16.88 19.10
C PRO A 32 -7.72 18.26 18.49
N GLU A 33 -6.48 18.72 18.59
CA GLU A 33 -6.00 20.00 18.07
C GLU A 33 -5.58 19.93 16.60
N ALA A 34 -5.46 18.73 16.02
CA ALA A 34 -5.02 18.55 14.64
C ALA A 34 -6.06 19.10 13.66
N SER A 35 -5.60 19.97 12.76
CA SER A 35 -6.44 20.51 11.70
C SER A 35 -6.73 19.46 10.63
N LEU A 36 -7.86 19.63 9.92
CA LEU A 36 -8.19 18.78 8.77
C LEU A 36 -7.08 18.77 7.71
N TRP A 37 -6.34 19.88 7.57
CA TRP A 37 -5.20 19.99 6.66
C TRP A 37 -4.03 19.10 7.09
N GLU A 38 -3.68 19.09 8.38
CA GLU A 38 -2.60 18.25 8.92
C GLU A 38 -2.94 16.76 8.79
N ILE A 39 -4.18 16.39 9.12
CA ILE A 39 -4.66 15.01 8.96
C ILE A 39 -4.62 14.61 7.47
N SER A 40 -5.11 15.48 6.58
CA SER A 40 -5.07 15.22 5.13
C SER A 40 -3.64 15.05 4.62
N LEU A 41 -2.71 15.92 5.04
CA LEU A 41 -1.30 15.83 4.68
C LEU A 41 -0.65 14.55 5.21
N PHE A 42 -1.03 14.09 6.40
CA PHE A 42 -0.56 12.82 6.96
C PHE A 42 -0.96 11.65 6.07
N CYS A 43 -2.24 11.55 5.73
CA CYS A 43 -2.74 10.51 4.82
C CYS A 43 -2.11 10.59 3.42
N MET A 44 -1.88 11.79 2.88
CA MET A 44 -1.22 11.94 1.57
C MET A 44 0.25 11.47 1.61
N ARG A 45 0.95 11.69 2.73
CA ARG A 45 2.31 11.16 2.93
C ARG A 45 2.31 9.64 3.06
N ALA A 46 1.34 9.07 3.79
CA ALA A 46 1.16 7.61 3.88
C ALA A 46 0.92 7.01 2.49
N SER A 47 -0.02 7.58 1.73
CA SER A 47 -0.35 7.17 0.36
C SER A 47 0.84 7.20 -0.59
N LEU A 48 1.71 8.19 -0.44
CA LEU A 48 2.94 8.28 -1.21
C LEU A 48 3.94 7.18 -0.81
N GLY A 49 4.07 6.90 0.48
CA GLY A 49 4.84 5.76 1.00
C GLY A 49 4.37 4.44 0.41
N ASP A 50 3.06 4.20 0.39
CA ASP A 50 2.47 2.99 -0.17
C ASP A 50 2.68 2.87 -1.68
N ALA A 51 2.61 3.99 -2.41
CA ALA A 51 2.92 4.02 -3.83
C ALA A 51 4.37 3.60 -4.12
N PHE A 52 5.33 4.04 -3.30
CA PHE A 52 6.73 3.59 -3.40
C PHE A 52 6.89 2.13 -2.98
N MET A 53 6.16 1.69 -1.96
CA MET A 53 6.15 0.29 -1.54
C MET A 53 5.66 -0.64 -2.65
N LEU A 54 4.62 -0.25 -3.41
CA LEU A 54 4.18 -0.99 -4.60
C LEU A 54 5.30 -1.14 -5.65
N VAL A 55 6.14 -0.11 -5.85
CA VAL A 55 7.30 -0.21 -6.76
C VAL A 55 8.34 -1.19 -6.23
N ILE A 56 8.62 -1.18 -4.92
CA ILE A 56 9.54 -2.13 -4.28
C ILE A 56 9.02 -3.56 -4.44
N MET A 57 7.75 -3.79 -4.12
CA MET A 57 7.09 -5.09 -4.31
C MET A 57 7.19 -5.57 -5.77
N TYR A 58 7.01 -4.66 -6.73
CA TYR A 58 7.10 -4.97 -8.15
C TYR A 58 8.50 -5.46 -8.52
N TRP A 59 9.53 -4.75 -8.06
CA TRP A 59 10.92 -5.10 -8.33
C TRP A 59 11.34 -6.41 -7.67
N LEU A 60 10.92 -6.65 -6.42
CA LEU A 60 11.17 -7.91 -5.72
C LEU A 60 10.50 -9.08 -6.43
N THR A 61 9.26 -8.91 -6.89
CA THR A 61 8.54 -9.91 -7.68
C THR A 61 9.23 -10.15 -9.03
N ALA A 62 9.64 -9.08 -9.72
CA ALA A 62 10.35 -9.16 -10.99
C ALA A 62 11.71 -9.87 -10.85
N ALA A 63 12.44 -9.61 -9.77
CA ALA A 63 13.71 -10.24 -9.47
C ALA A 63 13.54 -11.74 -9.18
N PHE A 64 12.54 -12.10 -8.36
CA PHE A 64 12.25 -13.50 -8.02
C PHE A 64 11.88 -14.34 -9.25
N PHE A 65 11.05 -13.80 -10.15
CA PHE A 65 10.64 -14.47 -11.39
C PHE A 65 11.57 -14.20 -12.58
N GLN A 66 12.64 -13.43 -12.38
CA GLN A 66 13.59 -12.99 -13.41
C GLN A 66 12.90 -12.41 -14.66
N ASN A 67 11.77 -11.70 -14.46
CA ASN A 67 10.96 -11.18 -15.55
C ASN A 67 10.44 -9.79 -15.20
N ARG A 68 11.04 -8.76 -15.80
CA ARG A 68 10.64 -7.36 -15.64
C ARG A 68 9.20 -7.09 -16.11
N TYR A 69 8.77 -7.76 -17.18
CA TYR A 69 7.48 -7.51 -17.83
C TYR A 69 6.39 -8.48 -17.37
N TRP A 70 6.53 -9.05 -16.17
CA TRP A 70 5.59 -10.03 -15.63
C TRP A 70 4.15 -9.51 -15.61
N ILE A 71 3.95 -8.21 -15.43
CA ILE A 71 2.63 -7.55 -15.40
C ILE A 71 1.86 -7.68 -16.73
N ASN A 72 2.57 -7.78 -17.86
CA ASN A 72 1.90 -7.89 -19.18
C ASN A 72 1.09 -9.17 -19.29
N ASN A 73 1.58 -10.25 -18.67
CA ASN A 73 0.92 -11.55 -18.62
C ASN A 73 1.02 -12.15 -17.22
N SER A 74 0.49 -11.42 -16.23
CA SER A 74 0.57 -11.80 -14.82
C SER A 74 -0.01 -13.18 -14.59
N LYS A 75 0.81 -14.06 -14.01
CA LYS A 75 0.38 -15.37 -13.51
C LYS A 75 -0.09 -15.26 -12.06
N ALA A 76 -0.98 -16.16 -11.65
CA ALA A 76 -1.53 -16.15 -10.28
C ALA A 76 -0.44 -16.19 -9.19
N ASN A 77 0.63 -16.97 -9.40
CA ASN A 77 1.75 -17.03 -8.47
C ASN A 77 2.56 -15.73 -8.36
N GLN A 78 2.67 -14.95 -9.45
CA GLN A 78 3.33 -13.64 -9.44
C GLN A 78 2.51 -12.62 -8.66
N VAL A 79 1.20 -12.61 -8.87
CA VAL A 79 0.27 -11.76 -8.11
C VAL A 79 0.26 -12.15 -6.63
N ALA A 80 0.26 -13.46 -6.32
CA ALA A 80 0.33 -13.95 -4.95
C ALA A 80 1.62 -13.51 -4.24
N LEU A 81 2.78 -13.63 -4.89
CA LEU A 81 4.04 -13.15 -4.32
C LEU A 81 4.02 -11.62 -4.12
N PHE A 82 3.51 -10.88 -5.11
CA PHE A 82 3.39 -9.43 -5.04
C PHE A 82 2.57 -8.99 -3.82
N ILE A 83 1.40 -9.61 -3.58
CA ILE A 83 0.57 -9.38 -2.39
C ILE A 83 1.31 -9.79 -1.11
N ALA A 84 1.93 -10.97 -1.10
CA ALA A 84 2.63 -11.48 0.08
C ALA A 84 3.76 -10.56 0.55
N ILE A 85 4.51 -9.96 -0.38
CA ILE A 85 5.55 -8.98 -0.05
C ILE A 85 4.93 -7.76 0.63
N GLY A 86 3.82 -7.24 0.09
CA GLY A 86 3.11 -6.11 0.69
C GLY A 86 2.65 -6.42 2.12
N VAL A 87 1.97 -7.55 2.31
CA VAL A 87 1.52 -8.03 3.62
C VAL A 87 2.66 -8.09 4.65
N VAL A 88 3.80 -8.68 4.27
CA VAL A 88 4.96 -8.79 5.16
C VAL A 88 5.54 -7.41 5.50
N MET A 89 5.72 -6.56 4.49
CA MET A 89 6.25 -5.21 4.67
C MET A 89 5.35 -4.36 5.57
N THR A 90 4.02 -4.45 5.43
CA THR A 90 3.05 -3.74 6.28
C THR A 90 3.08 -4.20 7.71
N ILE A 91 3.12 -5.52 7.94
CA ILE A 91 3.25 -6.07 9.30
C ILE A 91 4.49 -5.48 9.99
N VAL A 92 5.63 -5.44 9.28
CA VAL A 92 6.88 -4.88 9.82
C VAL A 92 6.76 -3.37 10.06
N PHE A 93 6.25 -2.60 9.09
CA PHE A 93 6.16 -1.15 9.22
C PHE A 93 5.14 -0.70 10.26
N GLU A 94 3.98 -1.32 10.34
CA GLU A 94 2.97 -1.03 11.36
C GLU A 94 3.49 -1.37 12.76
N ALA A 95 4.18 -2.49 12.92
CA ALA A 95 4.79 -2.85 14.20
C ALA A 95 5.85 -1.83 14.64
N LEU A 96 6.67 -1.34 13.71
CA LEU A 96 7.65 -0.29 13.99
C LEU A 96 7.00 1.06 14.28
N ALA A 97 5.98 1.42 13.52
CA ALA A 97 5.32 2.72 13.59
C ALA A 97 4.47 2.88 14.85
N THR A 98 3.70 1.87 15.22
CA THR A 98 2.86 1.88 16.44
C THR A 98 3.65 1.56 17.71
N GLY A 99 4.76 0.82 17.59
CA GLY A 99 5.63 0.48 18.70
C GLY A 99 6.78 1.49 18.89
N PRO A 100 8.02 1.14 18.53
CA PRO A 100 9.21 1.90 18.90
C PRO A 100 9.29 3.31 18.30
N LEU A 101 8.70 3.56 17.13
CA LEU A 101 8.79 4.85 16.46
C LEU A 101 7.66 5.81 16.83
N GLN A 102 6.59 5.32 17.48
CA GLN A 102 5.41 6.08 17.92
C GLN A 102 4.94 7.11 16.87
N ARG A 103 4.85 6.69 15.61
CA ARG A 103 4.50 7.54 14.47
C ARG A 103 3.00 7.79 14.37
N TRP A 104 2.20 6.79 14.73
CA TRP A 104 0.74 6.86 14.78
C TRP A 104 0.19 5.83 15.75
N GLU A 105 -1.07 6.02 16.12
CA GLU A 105 -1.79 5.15 17.05
C GLU A 105 -3.15 4.78 16.45
N TYR A 106 -3.58 3.54 16.69
CA TYR A 106 -4.89 3.07 16.27
C TYR A 106 -5.97 3.60 17.21
N GLY A 107 -7.11 4.02 16.65
CA GLY A 107 -8.29 4.38 17.43
C GLY A 107 -9.06 3.15 17.91
N GLU A 108 -10.03 3.36 18.81
CA GLU A 108 -10.84 2.29 19.42
C GLU A 108 -11.60 1.43 18.39
N LEU A 109 -11.88 1.98 17.21
CA LEU A 109 -12.62 1.32 16.14
C LEU A 109 -11.75 0.42 15.24
N MET A 110 -10.42 0.50 15.33
CA MET A 110 -9.53 -0.32 14.49
C MET A 110 -9.46 -1.75 15.03
N PRO A 111 -9.97 -2.75 14.31
CA PRO A 111 -9.70 -4.13 14.68
C PRO A 111 -8.23 -4.43 14.41
N THR A 112 -7.55 -5.06 15.38
CA THR A 112 -6.15 -5.47 15.26
C THR A 112 -6.04 -7.00 15.29
N LEU A 113 -4.99 -7.52 14.64
CA LEU A 113 -4.71 -8.95 14.72
C LEU A 113 -4.15 -9.31 16.11
N PRO A 114 -4.69 -10.33 16.80
CA PRO A 114 -4.39 -10.58 18.21
C PRO A 114 -2.94 -10.96 18.52
N ILE A 115 -2.19 -11.48 17.54
CA ILE A 115 -0.79 -11.90 17.72
C ILE A 115 0.18 -10.79 17.28
N ILE A 116 -0.15 -10.10 16.20
CA ILE A 116 0.78 -9.21 15.50
C ILE A 116 0.52 -7.74 15.88
N GLY A 117 -0.67 -7.43 16.40
CA GLY A 117 -1.09 -6.07 16.74
C GLY A 117 -1.41 -5.19 15.53
N THR A 118 -1.09 -5.63 14.30
CA THR A 118 -1.35 -4.88 13.07
C THR A 118 -2.84 -4.62 12.85
N GLY A 119 -3.17 -3.39 12.47
CA GLY A 119 -4.53 -2.99 12.09
C GLY A 119 -5.03 -3.75 10.85
N VAL A 120 -6.30 -4.16 10.88
CA VAL A 120 -6.92 -4.92 9.79
C VAL A 120 -7.06 -4.07 8.53
N ALA A 121 -7.37 -2.77 8.64
CA ALA A 121 -7.53 -1.92 7.46
C ALA A 121 -6.22 -1.72 6.67
N PRO A 122 -5.08 -1.36 7.31
CA PRO A 122 -3.78 -1.32 6.64
C PRO A 122 -3.38 -2.67 6.02
N LEU A 123 -3.73 -3.78 6.66
CA LEU A 123 -3.43 -5.11 6.13
C LEU A 123 -4.30 -5.45 4.91
N PHE A 124 -5.59 -5.16 4.98
CA PHE A 124 -6.57 -5.48 3.94
C PHE A 124 -6.32 -4.67 2.66
N GLN A 125 -5.74 -3.47 2.80
CA GLN A 125 -5.23 -2.65 1.72
C GLN A 125 -4.44 -3.46 0.66
N TRP A 126 -3.56 -4.35 1.10
CA TRP A 126 -2.67 -5.13 0.23
C TRP A 126 -3.35 -6.27 -0.53
N PHE A 127 -4.56 -6.64 -0.11
CA PHE A 127 -5.38 -7.61 -0.85
C PHE A 127 -6.27 -6.94 -1.91
N LEU A 128 -6.60 -5.66 -1.75
CA LEU A 128 -7.48 -4.93 -2.66
C LEU A 128 -6.74 -4.03 -3.65
N ILE A 129 -5.84 -3.18 -3.15
CA ILE A 129 -5.22 -2.11 -3.94
C ILE A 129 -4.20 -2.65 -4.95
N PRO A 130 -3.25 -3.53 -4.57
CA PRO A 130 -2.25 -4.01 -5.52
C PRO A 130 -2.86 -4.72 -6.73
N PRO A 131 -3.85 -5.63 -6.60
CA PRO A 131 -4.54 -6.21 -7.76
C PRO A 131 -5.24 -5.18 -8.63
N LEU A 132 -5.89 -4.18 -8.02
CA LEU A 132 -6.58 -3.11 -8.76
C LEU A 132 -5.59 -2.26 -9.55
N VAL A 133 -4.45 -1.89 -8.96
CA VAL A 133 -3.37 -1.16 -9.64
C VAL A 133 -2.85 -1.98 -10.82
N LEU A 134 -2.55 -3.27 -10.63
CA LEU A 134 -2.10 -4.14 -11.72
C LEU A 134 -3.10 -4.21 -12.87
N TRP A 135 -4.40 -4.29 -12.56
CA TRP A 135 -5.47 -4.29 -13.56
C TRP A 135 -5.50 -3.00 -14.39
N LEU A 136 -5.41 -1.83 -13.73
CA LEU A 136 -5.46 -0.52 -14.41
C LEU A 136 -4.27 -0.25 -15.33
N ILE A 137 -3.09 -0.77 -14.98
CA ILE A 137 -1.87 -0.51 -15.75
C ILE A 137 -1.64 -1.55 -16.85
N ARG A 138 -2.25 -2.74 -16.76
CA ARG A 138 -2.03 -3.85 -17.70
C ARG A 138 -2.22 -3.43 -19.16
N ASP A 139 -3.30 -2.73 -19.47
CA ASP A 139 -3.62 -2.34 -20.85
C ASP A 139 -2.81 -1.13 -21.32
N ARG A 140 -2.28 -0.33 -20.39
CA ARG A 140 -1.46 0.85 -20.67
C ARG A 140 -0.01 0.50 -21.00
N ILE A 141 0.46 -0.64 -20.53
CA ILE A 141 1.83 -1.13 -20.76
C ILE A 141 1.93 -1.97 -22.05
N LYS A 142 0.81 -2.52 -22.54
CA LYS A 142 0.76 -3.33 -23.78
C LYS A 142 0.73 -2.53 -25.08
N ALA A 143 0.43 -1.23 -25.03
CA ALA A 143 0.32 -0.34 -26.19
C ALA A 143 1.66 0.31 -26.58
#